data_AF-A0A654CXZ7-F1
#
_entry.id   AF-A0A654CXZ7-F1
#
_cell.length_a   1.000
_cell.length_b   1.000
_cell.length_c   1.000
_cell.angle_alpha   90.00
_cell.angle_beta   90.00
_cell.angle_gamma   90.00
#
_symmetry.space_group_name_H-M   'P 1'
#
loop_
_entity.id
_entity.type
_entity.pdbx_description
1 polymer ?
#
loop_
_entity_poly.entity_id
_entity_poly.type
_entity_poly.pdbx_seq_one_letter_code
_entity_poly.pdbx_strand_id
1 'polypeptide(L)' 'MVGTTLRVARIADGEHAGRWSLWSDSEQRWAGVLYVTERHATEALRHLTGKVAG' A
#
# COMPACT_ATOMS: atom_id res chain seq x y z
N MET A 1 14.31 15.15 -3.59
CA MET A 1 13.62 13.96 -4.11
C MET A 1 12.51 13.63 -3.12
N VAL A 2 11.27 14.07 -3.37
CA VAL A 2 10.13 13.69 -2.52
C VAL A 2 9.62 12.37 -3.07
N GLY A 3 10.22 11.26 -2.62
CA GLY A 3 9.77 9.93 -3.01
C GLY A 3 8.35 9.72 -2.52
N THR A 4 7.48 9.19 -3.37
CA THR A 4 6.12 8.78 -3.00
C THR A 4 6.19 7.84 -1.79
N THR A 5 5.72 8.29 -0.62
CA THR A 5 5.66 7.44 0.58
C THR A 5 4.40 6.59 0.50
N LEU A 6 4.58 5.32 0.12
CA LEU A 6 3.55 4.30 0.22
C LEU A 6 3.71 3.56 1.55
N ARG A 7 2.60 3.28 2.22
CA ARG A 7 2.57 2.47 3.44
C ARG A 7 1.52 1.37 3.37
N VAL A 8 1.77 0.25 4.01
CA VAL A 8 0.75 -0.78 4.22
C VAL A 8 -0.24 -0.28 5.26
N ALA A 9 -1.53 -0.39 4.96
CA ALA A 9 -2.59 -0.06 5.90
C ALA A 9 -3.79 -1.01 5.74
N ARG A 10 -4.48 -1.26 6.86
CA ARG A 10 -5.72 -2.02 6.89
C ARG A 10 -6.90 -1.06 6.73
N ILE A 11 -7.82 -1.40 5.84
CA ILE A 11 -9.02 -0.62 5.59
C ILE A 11 -9.98 -0.83 6.77
N ALA A 12 -10.38 0.26 7.42
CA ALA A 12 -11.21 0.22 8.62
C ALA A 12 -12.70 0.12 8.32
N ASP A 13 -13.16 0.72 7.22
CA ASP A 13 -14.58 0.88 6.88
C ASP A 13 -14.87 0.72 5.37
N GLY A 14 -16.16 0.64 5.03
CA GLY A 14 -16.64 0.48 3.66
C GLY A 14 -16.65 -0.97 3.15
N GLU A 15 -16.88 -1.13 1.84
CA GLU A 15 -17.01 -2.44 1.17
C GLU A 15 -15.78 -3.34 1.35
N HIS A 16 -14.61 -2.73 1.57
CA HIS A 16 -13.33 -3.44 1.70
C HIS A 16 -12.80 -3.48 3.14
N ALA A 17 -13.65 -3.17 4.13
CA ALA A 17 -13.27 -3.23 5.54
C ALA A 17 -12.63 -4.58 5.89
N GLY A 18 -11.51 -4.52 6.62
CA GLY A 18 -10.72 -5.68 7.01
C GLY A 18 -9.68 -6.14 5.99
N ARG A 19 -9.71 -5.65 4.75
CA ARG A 19 -8.66 -5.89 3.73
C ARG A 19 -7.43 -5.03 3.98
N TRP A 20 -6.31 -5.45 3.40
CA TRP A 20 -5.05 -4.71 3.40
C TRP A 20 -4.84 -4.05 2.04
N SER A 21 -4.26 -2.86 2.03
CA SER A 21 -3.89 -2.16 0.80
C SER A 21 -2.68 -1.26 1.05
N LEU A 22 -2.25 -0.57 0.01
CA LEU A 22 -1.23 0.47 0.10
C LEU A 22 -1.92 1.83 0.15
N TRP A 23 -1.51 2.68 1.08
CA TRP A 23 -1.93 4.07 1.16
C TRP A 23 -0.80 4.97 0.67
N SER A 24 -1.13 5.90 -0.23
CA SER A 24 -0.21 6.94 -0.71
C SER A 24 -0.38 8.18 0.15
N ASP A 25 0.63 8.52 0.96
CA ASP A 25 0.59 9.73 1.79
C ASP A 25 0.67 11.01 0.94
N SER A 26 1.34 10.97 -0.23
CA SER A 26 1.43 12.13 -1.12
C SER A 26 0.13 12.40 -1.88
N GLU A 27 -0.58 11.34 -2.27
CA GLU A 27 -1.80 11.46 -3.08
C GLU A 27 -3.07 11.33 -2.23
N GLN A 28 -2.94 11.03 -0.93
CA GLN A 28 -4.04 10.82 0.01
C GLN A 28 -5.10 9.86 -0.54
N ARG A 29 -4.65 8.74 -1.10
CA ARG A 29 -5.53 7.71 -1.69
C ARG A 29 -5.01 6.30 -1.49
N TRP A 30 -5.95 5.35 -1.54
CA TRP A 30 -5.65 3.93 -1.60
C TRP A 30 -5.13 3.52 -2.99
N ALA A 31 -4.17 2.61 -3.02
CA ALA A 31 -3.85 1.86 -4.22
C ALA A 31 -5.04 0.94 -4.56
N GLY A 32 -5.41 0.86 -5.84
CA GLY A 32 -6.54 0.04 -6.30
C GLY A 32 -6.36 -1.48 -6.18
N VAL A 33 -5.43 -1.94 -5.35
CA VAL A 33 -5.14 -3.36 -5.12
C VAL A 33 -5.44 -3.70 -3.67
N LEU A 34 -6.19 -4.79 -3.49
CA LEU A 34 -6.57 -5.30 -2.18
C LEU A 34 -5.84 -6.62 -1.91
N TYR A 35 -5.33 -6.76 -0.69
CA TYR A 35 -4.65 -7.94 -0.20
C TYR A 35 -5.43 -8.57 0.93
N VAL A 36 -5.44 -9.90 0.95
CA VAL A 36 -6.07 -10.68 2.02
C VAL A 36 -5.29 -10.57 3.33
N THR A 37 -3.97 -10.40 3.24
CA THR A 37 -3.05 -10.38 4.40
C THR A 37 -2.08 -9.20 4.32
N GLU A 38 -1.62 -8.76 5.49
CA GLU A 38 -0.58 -7.72 5.63
C GLU A 38 0.72 -8.12 4.93
N ARG A 39 1.07 -9.41 5.00
CA ARG A 39 2.28 -9.96 4.38
C ARG A 39 2.30 -9.71 2.88
N HIS A 40 1.22 -10.02 2.16
CA HIS A 40 1.16 -9.80 0.72
C HIS A 40 1.22 -8.31 0.36
N ALA A 41 0.57 -7.45 1.15
CA ALA A 41 0.68 -6.00 0.98
C ALA A 41 2.12 -5.50 1.20
N THR A 42 2.82 -6.05 2.20
CA THR A 42 4.22 -5.72 2.51
C THR A 42 5.17 -6.18 1.41
N GLU A 43 4.99 -7.40 0.89
CA GLU A 43 5.78 -7.92 -0.23
C GLU A 43 5.57 -7.04 -1.49
N ALA A 44 4.33 -6.65 -1.78
CA ALA A 44 4.04 -5.71 -2.87
C ALA A 44 4.72 -4.35 -2.68
N LEU A 45 4.66 -3.77 -1.47
CA LEU A 45 5.34 -2.52 -1.15
C LEU A 45 6.86 -2.64 -1.40
N ARG A 46 7.48 -3.72 -0.93
CA ARG A 46 8.92 -3.99 -1.15
C ARG A 46 9.28 -4.11 -2.62
N HIS A 47 8.44 -4.76 -3.43
CA HIS A 47 8.68 -4.85 -4.87
C HIS A 47 8.59 -3.50 -5.59
N LEU A 48 7.70 -2.61 -5.14
CA LEU A 48 7.54 -1.28 -5.70
C LEU A 48 8.70 -0.35 -5.32
N THR A 49 9.11 -0.36 -4.05
CA THR A 49 10.17 0.54 -3.55
C THR A 49 11.58 -0.01 -3.81
N GLY A 50 11.75 -1.33 -3.81
CA GLY A 50 13.03 -2.00 -4.09
C GLY A 50 13.47 -1.88 -5.56
N LYS A 51 12.56 -1.58 -6.49
CA LYS A 51 12.89 -1.28 -7.89
C LYS A 51 13.40 0.15 -8.12
N VAL A 52 13.24 1.06 -7.16
CA VAL A 52 13.60 2.50 -7.32
C VAL A 52 15.07 2.77 -6.93
N ALA A 53 15.80 1.77 -6.43
CA ALA A 53 17.19 1.92 -5.96
C ALA A 53 18.26 1.52 -7.00
N GLY A 54 17.92 1.52 -8.30
CA GLY A 54 18.84 1.19 -9.41
C GLY A 54 19.06 2.35 -10.36
#